data_AF-A0A3N7EIB4-F1
#
_entry.id   AF-A0A3N7EIB4-F1
#
_cell.length_a   1.000
_cell.length_b   1.000
_cell.length_c   1.000
_cell.angle_alpha   90.00
_cell.angle_beta   90.00
_cell.angle_gamma   90.00
#
_symmetry.space_group_name_H-M   'P 1'
#
loop_
_entity.id
_entity.type
_entity.pdbx_description
1 polymer ?
#
loop_
_entity_poly.entity_id
_entity_poly.type
_entity_poly.pdbx_seq_one_letter_code
_entity_poly.pdbx_strand_id
1 'polypeptide(L)'
;MIPNQQLMDYRSVLPKSNPNEDLETISRNKFVLLLDTALFEVRQEVQRDKGVDLVVEIKEKGRYTNFRFIVQLKATATTKLKKNALLSYGIEVSNINYLLNYGMPAYYVLYDHSNDHFYFALANEIFKSLINKYKTSALPSKYSYNFCKRLDLEAADEIYKNTLDSGLLIRRLNTHRNVKGGKAPGGAGIMIDEDNEVYSVEQNLSFIERCGFRLLNDYAFQQVIDIEQRTYLGGKEAPAMFNYVCGMAYFQKGELLKALDYLKKADRKAAAFQPDQRAILTHILLQATYLLGMMDRETYDQKNKELFAREKLGSFLEIEKAVQQFYHGEGTYADKIQTLYQTVNDIVSVEPDNLGGKVTAYSKILHIEMGLLTKDFIENLSILHWYNCGHLQSELYQHWAVLQEKYAARSKIVLNYAARSSNVPAMANVIMDYIEWVYKTAYIKQFFNNWDSNIRRSPKITSPEVIAELIDKSGALEELYSDCANISLSEAQVLCLILKYQIEDFCEQKELAETTLRRLQELVEEKELRYSRLEDYKALLKGETEHQVFHLDRERRMGHFYTVASNSGIDMDLLNNLPCKSLMDFEHKLKWSVIEFMEFDLPEIKQ
;
A
#
# COMPACT_ATOMS: atom_id res chain seq x y z
N MET A 1 -93.64 -47.03 -35.08
CA MET A 1 -93.34 -45.67 -34.58
C MET A 1 -92.54 -45.88 -33.31
N ILE A 2 -91.28 -45.50 -33.16
CA ILE A 2 -90.46 -44.38 -33.67
C ILE A 2 -89.17 -44.95 -34.31
N PRO A 3 -88.60 -44.37 -35.39
CA PRO A 3 -87.40 -44.90 -36.03
C PRO A 3 -86.15 -44.61 -35.19
N ASN A 4 -85.28 -45.61 -35.07
CA ASN A 4 -83.93 -45.50 -34.50
C ASN A 4 -83.12 -44.46 -35.29
N GLN A 5 -82.98 -43.25 -34.75
CA GLN A 5 -81.98 -42.28 -35.22
C GLN A 5 -80.60 -42.78 -34.77
N GLN A 6 -79.81 -43.24 -35.74
CA GLN A 6 -78.36 -43.37 -35.55
C GLN A 6 -77.80 -41.98 -35.22
N LEU A 7 -77.46 -41.76 -33.94
CA LEU A 7 -76.64 -40.62 -33.52
C LEU A 7 -75.31 -40.71 -34.27
N MET A 8 -75.06 -39.76 -35.19
CA MET A 8 -73.72 -39.53 -35.72
C MET A 8 -72.77 -39.33 -34.55
N ASP A 9 -71.66 -40.07 -34.51
CA ASP A 9 -70.59 -39.86 -33.54
C ASP A 9 -69.93 -38.51 -33.83
N TYR A 10 -70.43 -37.44 -33.20
CA TYR A 10 -69.99 -36.05 -33.36
C TYR A 10 -68.48 -35.87 -33.09
N ARG A 11 -67.82 -36.85 -32.46
CA ARG A 11 -66.38 -36.88 -32.25
C ARG A 11 -65.58 -36.87 -33.56
N SER A 12 -66.15 -37.33 -34.68
CA SER A 12 -65.46 -37.33 -35.99
C SER A 12 -65.39 -35.95 -36.66
N VAL A 13 -66.06 -34.94 -36.13
CA VAL A 13 -66.13 -33.57 -36.71
C VAL A 13 -65.37 -32.54 -35.85
N LEU A 14 -64.83 -32.95 -34.70
CA LEU A 14 -64.01 -32.09 -33.84
C LEU A 14 -62.56 -32.05 -34.34
N PRO A 15 -61.88 -30.90 -34.28
CA PRO A 15 -60.46 -30.82 -34.59
C PRO A 15 -59.69 -31.76 -33.65
N LYS A 16 -58.78 -32.56 -34.23
CA LYS A 16 -57.90 -33.42 -33.45
C LYS A 16 -56.91 -32.54 -32.68
N SER A 17 -56.64 -32.87 -31.41
CA SER A 17 -55.56 -32.22 -30.68
C SER A 17 -54.23 -32.48 -31.38
N ASN A 18 -53.37 -31.46 -31.41
CA ASN A 18 -52.03 -31.57 -31.93
C ASN A 18 -51.11 -31.99 -30.78
N PRO A 19 -50.48 -33.17 -30.83
CA PRO A 19 -49.62 -33.66 -29.73
C PRO A 19 -48.49 -32.69 -29.35
N ASN A 20 -48.02 -31.86 -30.28
CA ASN A 20 -47.00 -30.86 -29.99
C ASN A 20 -47.57 -29.66 -29.20
N GLU A 21 -48.81 -29.26 -29.47
CA GLU A 21 -49.50 -28.21 -28.70
C GLU A 21 -49.86 -28.70 -27.28
N ASP A 22 -50.22 -29.99 -27.18
CA ASP A 22 -50.44 -30.63 -25.88
C ASP A 22 -49.14 -30.65 -25.06
N LEU A 23 -47.99 -30.98 -25.67
CA LEU A 23 -46.67 -30.94 -25.00
C LEU A 23 -46.23 -29.52 -24.62
N GLU A 24 -46.47 -28.53 -25.47
CA GLU A 24 -46.22 -27.11 -25.17
C GLU A 24 -47.03 -26.69 -23.94
N THR A 25 -48.32 -27.04 -23.90
CA THR A 25 -49.21 -26.74 -22.77
C THR A 25 -48.76 -27.42 -21.48
N ILE A 26 -48.42 -28.72 -21.55
CA ILE A 26 -47.94 -29.49 -20.39
C ILE A 26 -46.64 -28.90 -19.83
N SER A 27 -45.66 -28.64 -20.70
CA SER A 27 -44.37 -28.08 -20.27
C SER A 27 -44.54 -26.72 -19.61
N ARG A 28 -45.40 -25.85 -20.14
CA ARG A 28 -45.65 -24.53 -19.56
C ARG A 28 -46.26 -24.63 -18.17
N ASN A 29 -47.31 -25.44 -18.01
CA ASN A 29 -47.98 -25.63 -16.72
C ASN A 29 -47.03 -26.18 -15.65
N LYS A 30 -46.17 -27.13 -16.03
CA LYS A 30 -45.19 -27.71 -15.11
C LYS A 30 -44.07 -26.74 -14.76
N PHE A 31 -43.58 -25.94 -15.72
CA PHE A 31 -42.53 -24.97 -15.47
C PHE A 31 -42.94 -23.91 -14.44
N VAL A 32 -44.17 -23.40 -14.54
CA VAL A 32 -44.68 -22.39 -13.59
C VAL A 32 -44.68 -22.91 -12.15
N LEU A 33 -44.94 -24.21 -11.95
CA LEU A 33 -44.95 -24.84 -10.62
C LEU A 33 -43.56 -24.99 -10.00
N LEU A 34 -42.48 -24.85 -10.78
CA LEU A 34 -41.11 -24.91 -10.26
C LEU A 34 -40.64 -23.59 -9.63
N LEU A 35 -41.34 -22.50 -9.91
CA LEU A 35 -40.94 -21.17 -9.47
C LEU A 35 -41.72 -20.80 -8.20
N ASP A 36 -41.00 -20.63 -7.08
CA ASP A 36 -41.60 -20.19 -5.83
C ASP A 36 -42.21 -18.79 -5.99
N THR A 37 -43.53 -18.70 -5.76
CA THR A 37 -44.30 -17.45 -5.84
C THR A 37 -43.83 -16.35 -4.87
N ALA A 38 -43.10 -16.71 -3.81
CA ALA A 38 -42.49 -15.74 -2.90
C ALA A 38 -41.29 -15.03 -3.55
N LEU A 39 -40.59 -15.69 -4.48
CA LEU A 39 -39.38 -15.20 -5.15
C LEU A 39 -39.62 -14.79 -6.60
N PHE A 40 -40.64 -15.34 -7.27
CA PHE A 40 -40.90 -15.15 -8.69
C PHE A 40 -42.35 -14.74 -8.96
N GLU A 41 -42.54 -13.95 -10.03
CA GLU A 41 -43.82 -13.62 -10.63
C GLU A 41 -43.78 -13.98 -12.12
N VAL A 42 -44.52 -15.00 -12.53
CA VAL A 42 -44.65 -15.35 -13.95
C VAL A 42 -45.70 -14.46 -14.60
N ARG A 43 -45.26 -13.58 -15.50
CA ARG A 43 -46.15 -12.69 -16.23
C ARG A 43 -46.63 -13.38 -17.50
N GLN A 44 -47.95 -13.42 -17.70
CA GLN A 44 -48.51 -13.91 -18.96
C GLN A 44 -48.38 -12.85 -20.03
N GLU A 45 -47.81 -13.21 -21.18
CA GLU A 45 -47.87 -12.36 -22.36
C GLU A 45 -49.28 -12.43 -22.98
N VAL A 46 -49.86 -11.26 -23.24
CA VAL A 46 -51.21 -11.12 -23.82
C VAL A 46 -51.21 -11.42 -25.32
N GLN A 47 -50.05 -11.30 -25.97
CA GLN A 47 -49.84 -11.62 -27.38
C GLN A 47 -48.65 -12.56 -27.50
N ARG A 48 -48.73 -13.55 -28.38
CA ARG A 48 -47.65 -14.54 -28.58
C ARG A 48 -46.42 -13.85 -29.19
N ASP A 49 -45.35 -13.70 -28.41
CA ASP A 49 -44.02 -13.36 -28.94
C ASP A 49 -43.47 -14.54 -29.77
N LYS A 50 -42.76 -14.23 -30.85
CA LYS A 50 -42.23 -15.24 -31.79
C LYS A 50 -41.00 -15.99 -31.24
N GLY A 51 -40.43 -15.54 -30.13
CA GLY A 51 -39.19 -16.07 -29.58
C GLY A 51 -39.11 -16.14 -28.06
N VAL A 52 -40.16 -15.73 -27.34
CA VAL A 52 -40.27 -15.79 -25.87
C VAL A 52 -41.59 -16.45 -25.48
N ASP A 53 -41.52 -17.44 -24.59
CA ASP A 53 -42.71 -18.14 -24.11
C ASP A 53 -43.18 -17.63 -22.75
N LEU A 54 -42.24 -17.19 -21.89
CA LEU A 54 -42.53 -16.64 -20.56
C LEU A 54 -41.60 -15.47 -20.23
N VAL A 55 -42.15 -14.49 -19.52
CA VAL A 55 -41.38 -13.44 -18.85
C VAL A 55 -41.59 -13.59 -17.35
N VAL A 56 -40.51 -13.71 -16.60
CA VAL A 56 -40.57 -13.91 -15.16
C VAL A 56 -39.86 -12.77 -14.46
N GLU A 57 -40.52 -12.17 -13.48
CA GLU A 57 -39.95 -11.14 -12.61
C GLU A 57 -39.53 -11.73 -11.27
N ILE A 58 -38.41 -11.25 -10.70
CA ILE A 58 -37.98 -11.63 -9.36
C ILE A 58 -38.51 -10.67 -8.29
N LYS A 59 -38.74 -11.19 -7.08
CA LYS A 59 -39.19 -10.46 -5.89
C LYS A 59 -38.09 -10.48 -4.83
N GLU A 60 -37.80 -9.34 -4.23
CA GLU A 60 -36.86 -9.23 -3.13
C GLU A 60 -37.58 -8.81 -1.85
N LYS A 61 -37.49 -9.62 -0.79
CA LYS A 61 -38.16 -9.37 0.51
C LYS A 61 -39.66 -9.05 0.35
N GLY A 62 -40.33 -9.79 -0.53
CA GLY A 62 -41.75 -9.63 -0.84
C GLY A 62 -42.09 -8.42 -1.72
N ARG A 63 -41.11 -7.72 -2.29
CA ARG A 63 -41.32 -6.56 -3.17
C ARG A 63 -40.97 -6.89 -4.61
N TYR A 64 -41.82 -6.44 -5.54
CA TYR A 64 -41.56 -6.49 -6.97
C TYR A 64 -40.35 -5.62 -7.33
N THR A 65 -39.35 -6.21 -7.97
CA THR A 65 -38.07 -5.54 -8.30
C THR A 65 -38.07 -4.90 -9.69
N ASN A 66 -39.00 -5.33 -10.55
CA ASN A 66 -38.99 -5.09 -12.00
C ASN A 66 -37.75 -5.64 -12.73
N PHE A 67 -36.92 -6.46 -12.06
CA PHE A 67 -35.85 -7.23 -12.69
C PHE A 67 -36.44 -8.55 -13.19
N ARG A 68 -36.17 -8.85 -14.46
CA ARG A 68 -36.85 -9.94 -15.16
C ARG A 68 -35.87 -10.76 -15.97
N PHE A 69 -36.24 -12.00 -16.19
CA PHE A 69 -35.63 -12.87 -17.19
C PHE A 69 -36.70 -13.40 -18.14
N ILE A 70 -36.27 -13.77 -19.33
CA ILE A 70 -37.13 -14.36 -20.36
C ILE A 70 -36.79 -15.83 -20.55
N VAL A 71 -37.81 -16.63 -20.86
CA VAL A 71 -37.67 -18.06 -21.08
C VAL A 71 -38.22 -18.40 -22.45
N GLN A 72 -37.42 -19.12 -23.21
CA GLN A 72 -37.87 -19.85 -24.38
C GLN A 72 -37.99 -21.32 -24.00
N LEU A 73 -39.22 -21.81 -23.99
CA LEU A 73 -39.58 -23.17 -23.63
C LEU A 73 -39.52 -24.07 -24.87
N LYS A 74 -38.98 -25.27 -24.67
CA LYS A 74 -38.95 -26.34 -25.65
C LYS A 74 -39.36 -27.63 -24.95
N ALA A 75 -39.99 -28.53 -25.69
CA ALA A 75 -40.38 -29.84 -25.17
C ALA A 75 -39.93 -30.94 -26.13
N THR A 76 -39.59 -32.11 -25.60
CA THR A 76 -39.32 -33.32 -26.38
C THR A 76 -39.89 -34.55 -25.68
N ALA A 77 -40.44 -35.46 -26.48
CA ALA A 77 -40.86 -36.81 -26.04
C ALA A 77 -39.86 -37.89 -26.48
N THR A 78 -38.80 -37.55 -27.22
CA THR A 78 -37.80 -38.52 -27.71
C THR A 78 -36.51 -38.43 -26.91
N THR A 79 -36.33 -39.39 -26.00
CA THR A 79 -35.14 -39.53 -25.16
C THR A 79 -34.09 -40.40 -25.83
N LYS A 80 -33.26 -39.81 -26.69
CA LYS A 80 -31.92 -40.38 -26.96
C LYS A 80 -30.89 -39.69 -26.09
N LEU A 81 -30.90 -40.03 -24.79
CA LEU A 81 -29.81 -39.69 -23.87
C LEU A 81 -28.52 -40.27 -24.44
N LYS A 82 -27.54 -39.42 -24.77
CA LYS A 82 -26.19 -39.88 -25.12
C LYS A 82 -25.48 -40.35 -23.85
N LYS A 83 -24.41 -41.17 -23.99
CA LYS A 83 -23.47 -41.47 -22.89
C LYS A 83 -23.14 -40.14 -22.17
N ASN A 84 -23.31 -40.10 -20.84
CA ASN A 84 -23.13 -38.95 -19.93
C ASN A 84 -24.36 -38.06 -19.63
N ALA A 85 -25.61 -38.57 -19.77
CA ALA A 85 -26.83 -37.85 -19.39
C ALA A 85 -27.07 -36.50 -20.12
N LEU A 86 -26.48 -36.33 -21.30
CA LEU A 86 -26.61 -35.13 -22.12
C LEU A 86 -27.85 -35.24 -23.02
N LEU A 87 -28.72 -34.22 -22.97
CA LEU A 87 -29.88 -34.09 -23.85
C LEU A 87 -29.57 -33.10 -24.97
N SER A 88 -29.52 -33.57 -26.22
CA SER A 88 -29.20 -32.73 -27.38
C SER A 88 -30.47 -32.22 -28.05
N TYR A 89 -30.58 -30.91 -28.25
CA TYR A 89 -31.73 -30.29 -28.90
C TYR A 89 -31.31 -29.24 -29.93
N GLY A 90 -32.01 -29.20 -31.06
CA GLY A 90 -31.75 -28.26 -32.15
C GLY A 90 -32.44 -26.93 -31.93
N ILE A 91 -31.66 -25.85 -31.84
CA ILE A 91 -32.12 -24.48 -31.62
C ILE A 91 -31.89 -23.67 -32.91
N GLU A 92 -32.88 -22.89 -33.32
CA GLU A 92 -32.73 -21.95 -34.45
C GLU A 92 -31.77 -20.83 -34.09
N VAL A 93 -30.74 -20.59 -34.92
CA VAL A 93 -29.74 -19.52 -34.67
C VAL A 93 -30.39 -18.13 -34.71
N SER A 94 -31.45 -17.96 -35.48
CA SER A 94 -32.25 -16.73 -35.48
C SER A 94 -32.90 -16.46 -34.13
N ASN A 95 -33.38 -17.50 -33.42
CA ASN A 95 -33.98 -17.35 -32.09
C ASN A 95 -32.92 -17.09 -31.01
N ILE A 96 -31.71 -17.63 -31.13
CA ILE A 96 -30.60 -17.30 -30.21
C ILE A 96 -30.32 -15.79 -30.31
N ASN A 97 -30.13 -15.28 -31.52
CA ASN A 97 -29.89 -13.84 -31.72
C ASN A 97 -31.08 -12.98 -31.26
N TYR A 98 -32.31 -13.46 -31.44
CA TYR A 98 -33.51 -12.78 -30.98
C TYR A 98 -33.51 -12.58 -29.46
N LEU A 99 -33.21 -13.63 -28.69
CA LEU A 99 -33.14 -13.57 -27.23
C LEU A 99 -32.02 -12.66 -26.71
N LEU A 100 -30.89 -12.59 -27.42
CA LEU A 100 -29.77 -11.72 -27.04
C LEU A 100 -30.10 -10.22 -27.14
N ASN A 101 -31.12 -9.85 -27.92
CA ASN A 101 -31.52 -8.44 -28.10
C ASN A 101 -32.39 -7.88 -26.94
N TYR A 102 -32.88 -8.73 -26.03
CA TYR A 102 -33.87 -8.31 -25.02
C TYR A 102 -33.28 -7.48 -23.87
N GLY A 103 -31.94 -7.44 -23.71
CA GLY A 103 -31.28 -6.67 -22.65
C GLY A 103 -31.52 -7.21 -21.23
N MET A 104 -32.08 -8.40 -21.10
CA MET A 104 -32.35 -9.13 -19.86
C MET A 104 -31.76 -10.55 -19.96
N PRO A 105 -31.47 -11.23 -18.84
CA PRO A 105 -31.08 -12.64 -18.88
C PRO A 105 -32.15 -13.47 -19.62
N ALA A 106 -31.68 -14.30 -20.54
CA ALA A 106 -32.53 -15.13 -21.38
C ALA A 106 -32.13 -16.58 -21.25
N TYR A 107 -33.10 -17.46 -21.02
CA TYR A 107 -32.88 -18.87 -20.77
C TYR A 107 -33.63 -19.72 -21.80
N TYR A 108 -32.94 -20.75 -22.28
CA TYR A 108 -33.62 -21.87 -22.92
C TYR A 108 -33.96 -22.89 -21.85
N VAL A 109 -35.20 -23.33 -21.83
CA VAL A 109 -35.66 -24.39 -20.93
C VAL A 109 -36.23 -25.52 -21.76
N LEU A 110 -35.65 -26.71 -21.61
CA LEU A 110 -36.03 -27.91 -22.33
C LEU A 110 -36.70 -28.89 -21.38
N TYR A 111 -37.98 -29.18 -21.63
CA TYR A 111 -38.76 -30.19 -20.94
C TYR A 111 -38.58 -31.56 -21.60
N ASP A 112 -38.07 -32.51 -20.83
CA ASP A 112 -38.03 -33.93 -21.17
C ASP A 112 -39.29 -34.61 -20.62
N HIS A 113 -40.27 -34.83 -21.51
CA HIS A 113 -41.56 -35.38 -21.12
C HIS A 113 -41.46 -36.83 -20.62
N SER A 114 -40.53 -37.62 -21.15
CA SER A 114 -40.40 -39.04 -20.82
C SER A 114 -39.89 -39.26 -19.40
N ASN A 115 -39.01 -38.38 -18.93
CA ASN A 115 -38.45 -38.45 -17.58
C ASN A 115 -39.08 -37.45 -16.62
N ASP A 116 -39.96 -36.58 -17.10
CA ASP A 116 -40.57 -35.48 -16.33
C ASP A 116 -39.57 -34.52 -15.68
N HIS A 117 -38.54 -34.12 -16.43
CA HIS A 117 -37.50 -33.22 -15.96
C HIS A 117 -37.34 -32.00 -16.87
N PHE A 118 -36.87 -30.89 -16.28
CA PHE A 118 -36.45 -29.72 -17.02
C PHE A 118 -34.93 -29.61 -17.03
N TYR A 119 -34.42 -29.15 -18.17
CA TYR A 119 -33.04 -28.74 -18.33
C TYR A 119 -32.99 -27.28 -18.77
N PHE A 120 -31.93 -26.56 -18.45
CA PHE A 120 -31.83 -25.15 -18.82
C PHE A 120 -30.40 -24.76 -19.24
N ALA A 121 -30.30 -23.65 -19.97
CA ALA A 121 -29.04 -22.99 -20.32
C ALA A 121 -29.27 -21.51 -20.62
N LEU A 122 -28.28 -20.67 -20.33
CA LEU A 122 -28.30 -19.26 -20.71
C LEU A 122 -28.12 -19.11 -22.22
N ALA A 123 -28.91 -18.22 -22.84
CA ALA A 123 -28.77 -17.91 -24.26
C ALA A 123 -27.34 -17.43 -24.61
N ASN A 124 -26.70 -16.68 -23.70
CA ASN A 124 -25.31 -16.25 -23.81
C ASN A 124 -24.32 -17.44 -23.84
N GLU A 125 -24.54 -18.48 -23.05
CA GLU A 125 -23.68 -19.68 -23.03
C GLU A 125 -23.83 -20.47 -24.33
N ILE A 126 -25.06 -20.61 -24.82
CA ILE A 126 -25.35 -21.26 -26.10
C ILE A 126 -24.70 -20.48 -27.25
N PHE A 127 -24.80 -19.14 -27.22
CA PHE A 127 -24.17 -18.28 -28.21
C PHE A 127 -22.64 -18.38 -28.18
N LYS A 128 -22.02 -18.34 -27.00
CA LYS A 128 -20.57 -18.59 -26.83
C LYS A 128 -20.16 -19.95 -27.42
N SER A 129 -20.93 -20.99 -27.14
CA SER A 129 -20.68 -22.33 -27.69
C SER A 129 -20.85 -22.39 -29.22
N LEU A 130 -21.78 -21.61 -29.79
CA LEU A 130 -21.98 -21.48 -31.23
C LEU A 130 -20.77 -20.81 -31.90
N ILE A 131 -20.33 -19.64 -31.42
CA ILE A 131 -19.23 -18.86 -32.02
C ILE A 131 -17.85 -19.52 -31.83
N ASN A 132 -17.67 -20.30 -30.76
CA ASN A 132 -16.44 -21.09 -30.57
C ASN A 132 -16.33 -22.24 -31.59
N LYS A 133 -17.47 -22.74 -32.09
CA LYS A 133 -17.51 -23.86 -33.03
C LYS A 133 -17.56 -23.43 -34.50
N TYR A 134 -18.15 -22.26 -34.79
CA TYR A 134 -18.36 -21.76 -36.14
C TYR A 134 -17.82 -20.34 -36.28
N LYS A 135 -17.21 -20.03 -37.43
CA LYS A 135 -16.84 -18.64 -37.78
C LYS A 135 -18.12 -17.82 -37.98
N THR A 136 -18.11 -16.56 -37.54
CA THR A 136 -19.27 -15.64 -37.61
C THR A 136 -19.81 -15.46 -39.04
N SER A 137 -18.95 -15.59 -40.06
CA SER A 137 -19.33 -15.49 -41.48
C SER A 137 -20.05 -16.72 -42.05
N ALA A 138 -20.18 -17.81 -41.29
CA ALA A 138 -20.73 -19.08 -41.76
C ALA A 138 -21.51 -19.83 -40.65
N LEU A 139 -22.50 -19.15 -40.06
CA LEU A 139 -23.36 -19.75 -39.04
C LEU A 139 -24.43 -20.67 -39.68
N PRO A 140 -24.73 -21.85 -39.09
CA PRO A 140 -25.81 -22.72 -39.56
C PRO A 140 -27.19 -22.11 -39.25
N SER A 141 -28.25 -22.59 -39.93
CA SER A 141 -29.62 -22.21 -39.59
C SER A 141 -30.07 -22.78 -38.23
N LYS A 142 -29.69 -24.03 -37.95
CA LYS A 142 -29.93 -24.74 -36.67
C LYS A 142 -28.63 -25.14 -35.99
N TYR A 143 -28.59 -24.98 -34.67
CA TYR A 143 -27.49 -25.39 -33.80
C TYR A 143 -27.96 -26.43 -32.78
N SER A 144 -27.32 -27.60 -32.77
CA SER A 144 -27.59 -28.65 -31.78
C SER A 144 -26.79 -28.36 -30.50
N TYR A 145 -27.47 -28.01 -29.43
CA TYR A 145 -26.87 -27.75 -28.12
C TYR A 145 -27.12 -28.93 -27.18
N ASN A 146 -26.15 -29.22 -26.31
CA ASN A 146 -26.26 -30.29 -25.32
C ASN A 146 -26.61 -29.68 -23.96
N PHE A 147 -27.84 -29.87 -23.52
CA PHE A 147 -28.28 -29.46 -22.19
C PHE A 147 -27.74 -30.45 -21.15
N CYS A 148 -27.00 -29.92 -20.17
CA CYS A 148 -26.37 -30.69 -19.10
C CYS A 148 -26.83 -30.29 -17.69
N LYS A 149 -27.36 -29.08 -17.52
CA LYS A 149 -27.87 -28.59 -16.23
C LYS A 149 -29.36 -28.90 -16.10
N ARG A 150 -29.74 -29.60 -15.03
CA ARG A 150 -31.13 -29.83 -14.65
C ARG A 150 -31.66 -28.58 -13.94
N LEU A 151 -32.92 -28.23 -14.17
CA LEU A 151 -33.59 -27.14 -13.47
C LEU A 151 -34.26 -27.70 -12.21
N ASP A 152 -33.55 -27.64 -11.08
CA ASP A 152 -34.05 -27.90 -9.74
C ASP A 152 -33.99 -26.63 -8.87
N LEU A 153 -34.19 -26.75 -7.55
CA LEU A 153 -34.24 -25.61 -6.64
C LEU A 153 -32.94 -24.80 -6.63
N GLU A 154 -31.77 -25.46 -6.67
CA GLU A 154 -30.47 -24.78 -6.70
C GLU A 154 -30.30 -24.01 -8.02
N ALA A 155 -30.74 -24.59 -9.13
CA ALA A 155 -30.75 -23.90 -10.42
C ALA A 155 -31.71 -22.70 -10.45
N ALA A 156 -32.86 -22.79 -9.78
CA ALA A 156 -33.77 -21.66 -9.65
C ALA A 156 -33.13 -20.51 -8.83
N ASP A 157 -32.39 -20.83 -7.77
CA ASP A 157 -31.60 -19.85 -7.01
C ASP A 157 -30.48 -19.22 -7.86
N GLU A 158 -29.80 -20.01 -8.72
CA GLU A 158 -28.82 -19.50 -9.70
C GLU A 158 -29.46 -18.49 -10.64
N ILE A 159 -30.64 -18.81 -11.21
CA ILE A 159 -31.40 -17.92 -12.09
C ILE A 159 -31.80 -16.63 -11.35
N TYR A 160 -32.25 -16.74 -10.09
CA TYR A 160 -32.62 -15.60 -9.26
C TYR A 160 -31.42 -14.65 -9.07
N LYS A 161 -30.28 -15.17 -8.60
CA LYS A 161 -29.07 -14.38 -8.35
C LYS A 161 -28.58 -13.69 -9.63
N ASN A 162 -28.47 -14.44 -10.73
CA ASN A 162 -28.05 -13.89 -12.02
C ASN A 162 -28.98 -12.76 -12.49
N THR A 163 -30.29 -12.92 -12.32
CA THR A 163 -31.28 -11.90 -12.67
C THR A 163 -31.16 -10.66 -11.79
N LEU A 164 -30.93 -10.83 -10.49
CA LEU A 164 -30.72 -9.73 -9.56
C LEU A 164 -29.45 -8.94 -9.90
N ASP A 165 -28.32 -9.62 -10.07
CA ASP A 165 -27.02 -9.01 -10.38
C ASP A 165 -27.07 -8.25 -11.71
N SER A 166 -27.65 -8.87 -12.74
CA SER A 166 -27.87 -8.22 -14.04
C SER A 166 -28.76 -6.98 -13.94
N GLY A 167 -29.84 -7.06 -13.15
CA GLY A 167 -30.75 -5.93 -12.89
C GLY A 167 -30.07 -4.78 -12.16
N LEU A 168 -29.28 -5.08 -11.13
CA LEU A 168 -28.49 -4.11 -10.37
C LEU A 168 -27.44 -3.43 -11.26
N LEU A 169 -26.71 -4.20 -12.07
CA LEU A 169 -25.74 -3.66 -13.03
C LEU A 169 -26.40 -2.68 -14.01
N ILE A 170 -27.51 -3.06 -14.64
CA ILE A 170 -28.24 -2.18 -15.58
C ILE A 170 -28.72 -0.92 -14.86
N ARG A 171 -29.22 -1.04 -13.62
CA ARG A 171 -29.64 0.11 -12.81
C ARG A 171 -28.48 1.06 -12.52
N ARG A 172 -27.33 0.54 -12.09
CA ARG A 172 -26.10 1.33 -11.85
C ARG A 172 -25.64 2.02 -13.13
N LEU A 173 -25.64 1.31 -14.26
CA LEU A 173 -25.25 1.85 -15.57
C LEU A 173 -26.19 2.96 -16.04
N ASN A 174 -27.50 2.76 -15.92
CA ASN A 174 -28.50 3.77 -16.27
C ASN A 174 -28.42 5.02 -15.38
N THR A 175 -28.07 4.85 -14.10
CA THR A 175 -27.82 5.97 -13.19
C THR A 175 -26.67 6.85 -13.70
N HIS A 176 -25.59 6.24 -14.17
CA HIS A 176 -24.45 6.97 -14.75
C HIS A 176 -24.73 7.56 -16.13
N ARG A 177 -25.58 6.92 -16.96
CA ARG A 177 -25.97 7.46 -18.28
C ARG A 177 -26.86 8.70 -18.17
N ASN A 178 -27.82 8.72 -17.25
CA ASN A 178 -28.88 9.72 -17.20
C ASN A 178 -28.54 10.99 -16.37
N VAL A 179 -27.45 10.98 -15.58
CA VAL A 179 -27.02 12.17 -14.81
C VAL A 179 -26.38 13.26 -15.68
N LYS A 180 -26.18 13.03 -17.00
CA LYS A 180 -25.67 14.02 -17.97
C LYS A 180 -26.71 15.09 -18.40
N GLY A 181 -27.50 15.61 -17.46
CA GLY A 181 -28.38 16.77 -17.67
C GLY A 181 -27.65 18.13 -17.57
N GLY A 182 -26.42 18.15 -17.04
CA GLY A 182 -25.53 19.31 -17.07
C GLY A 182 -24.45 19.10 -18.15
N LYS A 183 -23.97 20.18 -18.75
CA LYS A 183 -22.88 20.24 -19.75
C LYS A 183 -21.63 19.46 -19.28
N ALA A 184 -21.63 18.14 -19.42
CA ALA A 184 -20.47 17.31 -19.13
C ALA A 184 -19.51 17.45 -20.32
N PRO A 185 -18.24 17.84 -20.09
CA PRO A 185 -17.26 17.96 -21.15
C PRO A 185 -17.12 16.61 -21.86
N GLY A 186 -17.21 16.62 -23.19
CA GLY A 186 -17.40 15.44 -24.02
C GLY A 186 -16.42 14.32 -23.71
N GLY A 187 -16.92 13.08 -23.60
CA GLY A 187 -16.13 11.85 -23.48
C GLY A 187 -16.02 11.25 -22.07
N ALA A 188 -17.09 11.28 -21.29
CA ALA A 188 -17.16 10.57 -20.01
C ALA A 188 -17.32 9.06 -20.20
N GLY A 189 -16.27 8.32 -19.83
CA GLY A 189 -16.22 6.86 -19.84
C GLY A 189 -16.89 6.29 -18.60
N ILE A 190 -17.64 5.21 -18.79
CA ILE A 190 -18.18 4.37 -17.72
C ILE A 190 -17.33 3.11 -17.70
N MET A 191 -16.74 2.79 -16.56
CA MET A 191 -16.01 1.54 -16.33
C MET A 191 -16.92 0.59 -15.54
N ILE A 192 -16.88 -0.69 -15.90
CA ILE A 192 -17.53 -1.79 -15.19
C ILE A 192 -16.39 -2.73 -14.81
N ASP A 193 -16.19 -2.98 -13.52
CA ASP A 193 -15.17 -3.92 -13.06
C ASP A 193 -15.69 -5.36 -13.04
N GLU A 194 -14.85 -6.29 -12.60
CA GLU A 194 -15.17 -7.72 -12.51
C GLU A 194 -16.32 -8.03 -11.53
N ASP A 195 -16.53 -7.15 -10.55
CA ASP A 195 -17.60 -7.24 -9.54
C ASP A 195 -18.90 -6.51 -9.97
N ASN A 196 -18.96 -6.05 -11.23
CA ASN A 196 -20.08 -5.28 -11.79
C ASN A 196 -20.33 -3.94 -11.07
N GLU A 197 -19.33 -3.38 -10.40
CA GLU A 197 -19.37 -2.01 -9.91
C GLU A 197 -19.13 -1.04 -11.06
N VAL A 198 -19.90 0.05 -11.05
CA VAL A 198 -19.95 1.01 -12.17
C VAL A 198 -19.39 2.34 -11.71
N TYR A 199 -18.31 2.79 -12.33
CA TYR A 199 -17.63 4.05 -12.00
C TYR A 199 -17.62 4.99 -13.20
N SER A 200 -17.70 6.30 -12.93
CA SER A 200 -17.36 7.33 -13.91
C SER A 200 -15.90 7.77 -13.72
N VAL A 201 -15.18 7.87 -14.84
CA VAL A 201 -13.81 8.42 -14.87
C VAL A 201 -13.76 9.80 -14.20
N GLU A 202 -14.75 10.65 -14.47
CA GLU A 202 -14.86 12.00 -13.87
C GLU A 202 -15.06 11.96 -12.36
N GLN A 203 -15.79 10.97 -11.83
CA GLN A 203 -15.94 10.80 -10.38
C GLN A 203 -14.61 10.46 -9.73
N ASN A 204 -13.84 9.54 -10.30
CA ASN A 204 -12.51 9.20 -9.79
C ASN A 204 -11.57 10.41 -9.83
N LEU A 205 -11.52 11.11 -10.96
CA LEU A 205 -10.73 12.35 -11.09
C LEU A 205 -11.12 13.37 -10.02
N SER A 206 -12.42 13.67 -9.92
CA SER A 206 -12.94 14.67 -8.97
C SER A 206 -12.76 14.26 -7.52
N PHE A 207 -12.73 12.96 -7.23
CA PHE A 207 -12.50 12.43 -5.89
C PHE A 207 -11.04 12.62 -5.49
N ILE A 208 -10.08 12.27 -6.36
CA ILE A 208 -8.66 12.50 -6.11
C ILE A 208 -8.36 13.99 -6.02
N GLU A 209 -8.96 14.85 -6.84
CA GLU A 209 -8.74 16.31 -6.75
C GLU A 209 -9.22 16.90 -5.43
N ARG A 210 -10.31 16.36 -4.85
CA ARG A 210 -10.89 16.87 -3.59
C ARG A 210 -10.28 16.24 -2.34
N CYS A 211 -10.00 14.95 -2.39
CA CYS A 211 -9.61 14.15 -1.22
C CYS A 211 -8.15 13.67 -1.27
N GLY A 212 -7.44 13.89 -2.39
CA GLY A 212 -6.12 13.32 -2.64
C GLY A 212 -5.08 13.66 -1.58
N PHE A 213 -4.97 14.93 -1.20
CA PHE A 213 -4.04 15.34 -0.13
C PHE A 213 -4.35 14.70 1.21
N ARG A 214 -5.65 14.57 1.55
CA ARG A 214 -6.05 13.88 2.77
C ARG A 214 -5.62 12.41 2.73
N LEU A 215 -5.86 11.72 1.61
CA LEU A 215 -5.43 10.33 1.44
C LEU A 215 -3.91 10.18 1.54
N LEU A 216 -3.14 11.12 1.00
CA LEU A 216 -1.68 11.11 1.14
C LEU A 216 -1.25 11.30 2.60
N ASN A 217 -1.89 12.23 3.32
CA ASN A 217 -1.60 12.50 4.74
C ASN A 217 -2.04 11.33 5.65
N ASP A 218 -3.11 10.63 5.29
CA ASP A 218 -3.64 9.45 5.99
C ASP A 218 -2.89 8.15 5.57
N TYR A 219 -1.81 8.25 4.77
CA TYR A 219 -1.02 7.12 4.25
C TYR A 219 -1.83 6.10 3.42
N ALA A 220 -2.97 6.50 2.89
CA ALA A 220 -3.86 5.68 2.06
C ALA A 220 -3.37 5.61 0.59
N PHE A 221 -2.07 5.37 0.39
CA PHE A 221 -1.43 5.38 -0.93
C PHE A 221 -2.00 4.31 -1.86
N GLN A 222 -2.32 3.12 -1.32
CA GLN A 222 -2.91 2.05 -2.11
C GLN A 222 -4.26 2.45 -2.68
N GLN A 223 -5.09 3.11 -1.88
CA GLN A 223 -6.41 3.57 -2.32
C GLN A 223 -6.28 4.59 -3.47
N VAL A 224 -5.29 5.49 -3.42
CA VAL A 224 -5.00 6.41 -4.52
C VAL A 224 -4.63 5.64 -5.80
N ILE A 225 -3.76 4.63 -5.67
CA ILE A 225 -3.31 3.80 -6.79
C ILE A 225 -4.45 2.97 -7.38
N ASP A 226 -5.29 2.34 -6.55
CA ASP A 226 -6.44 1.55 -7.01
C ASP A 226 -7.42 2.43 -7.80
N ILE A 227 -7.64 3.67 -7.34
CA ILE A 227 -8.47 4.66 -8.04
C ILE A 227 -7.82 5.06 -9.37
N GLU A 228 -6.50 5.23 -9.40
CA GLU A 228 -5.77 5.54 -10.62
C GLU A 228 -5.88 4.40 -11.64
N GLN A 229 -5.62 3.16 -11.24
CA GLN A 229 -5.64 1.99 -12.12
C GLN A 229 -7.01 1.75 -12.77
N ARG A 230 -8.10 2.08 -12.07
CA ARG A 230 -9.47 2.01 -12.62
C ARG A 230 -9.89 3.28 -13.39
N THR A 231 -9.01 4.27 -13.56
CA THR A 231 -9.29 5.53 -14.26
C THR A 231 -8.69 5.53 -15.66
N TYR A 232 -9.45 5.04 -16.65
CA TYR A 232 -9.02 5.03 -18.05
C TYR A 232 -9.41 6.33 -18.78
N LEU A 233 -8.41 7.13 -19.17
CA LEU A 233 -8.63 8.45 -19.77
C LEU A 233 -8.83 8.44 -21.29
N GLY A 234 -8.69 7.29 -21.96
CA GLY A 234 -8.95 7.16 -23.39
C GLY A 234 -8.16 8.14 -24.28
N GLY A 235 -6.93 8.46 -23.90
CA GLY A 235 -6.07 9.41 -24.62
C GLY A 235 -6.21 10.88 -24.21
N LYS A 236 -7.14 11.22 -23.30
CA LYS A 236 -7.17 12.54 -22.66
C LYS A 236 -6.07 12.65 -21.61
N GLU A 237 -5.51 13.84 -21.46
CA GLU A 237 -4.62 14.11 -20.33
C GLU A 237 -5.40 14.29 -19.03
N ALA A 238 -4.89 13.70 -17.95
CA ALA A 238 -5.45 13.91 -16.62
C ALA A 238 -5.23 15.37 -16.15
N PRO A 239 -6.05 15.85 -15.19
CA PRO A 239 -5.77 17.08 -14.48
C PRO A 239 -4.40 17.06 -13.78
N ALA A 240 -3.80 18.24 -13.60
CA ALA A 240 -2.48 18.36 -12.97
C ALA A 240 -2.47 17.78 -11.55
N MET A 241 -3.50 18.11 -10.75
CA MET A 241 -3.63 17.65 -9.36
C MET A 241 -3.79 16.14 -9.26
N PHE A 242 -4.53 15.51 -10.17
CA PHE A 242 -4.64 14.06 -10.22
C PHE A 242 -3.26 13.41 -10.42
N ASN A 243 -2.50 13.88 -11.42
CA ASN A 243 -1.16 13.37 -11.68
C ASN A 243 -0.21 13.62 -10.51
N TYR A 244 -0.31 14.78 -9.85
CA TYR A 244 0.49 15.09 -8.67
C TYR A 244 0.24 14.11 -7.53
N VAL A 245 -1.04 13.89 -7.17
CA VAL A 245 -1.40 12.98 -6.08
C VAL A 245 -1.02 11.54 -6.37
N CYS A 246 -1.27 11.05 -7.59
CA CYS A 246 -0.86 9.70 -7.99
C CYS A 246 0.66 9.55 -8.00
N GLY A 247 1.38 10.56 -8.49
CA GLY A 247 2.84 10.60 -8.49
C GLY A 247 3.43 10.53 -7.09
N MET A 248 2.86 11.29 -6.13
CA MET A 248 3.23 11.23 -4.72
C MET A 248 2.95 9.85 -4.11
N ALA A 249 1.79 9.25 -4.38
CA ALA A 249 1.45 7.93 -3.85
C ALA A 249 2.40 6.85 -4.36
N TYR A 250 2.69 6.84 -5.67
CA TYR A 250 3.68 5.93 -6.25
C TYR A 250 5.09 6.17 -5.72
N PHE A 251 5.47 7.44 -5.48
CA PHE A 251 6.77 7.77 -4.89
C PHE A 251 6.90 7.17 -3.48
N GLN A 252 5.88 7.36 -2.63
CA GLN A 252 5.86 6.82 -1.26
C GLN A 252 5.84 5.30 -1.22
N LYS A 253 5.23 4.64 -2.21
CA LYS A 253 5.26 3.18 -2.39
C LYS A 253 6.61 2.63 -2.88
N GLY A 254 7.52 3.49 -3.33
CA GLY A 254 8.79 3.11 -3.95
C GLY A 254 8.71 2.76 -5.43
N GLU A 255 7.56 2.94 -6.09
CA GLU A 255 7.39 2.71 -7.54
C GLU A 255 7.86 3.93 -8.36
N LEU A 256 9.16 4.23 -8.26
CA LEU A 256 9.75 5.49 -8.71
C LEU A 256 9.57 5.78 -10.20
N LEU A 257 9.57 4.78 -11.07
CA LEU A 257 9.40 4.98 -12.51
C LEU A 257 7.99 5.49 -12.83
N LYS A 258 6.95 4.90 -12.22
CA LYS A 258 5.57 5.38 -12.34
C LYS A 258 5.41 6.73 -11.67
N ALA A 259 6.00 6.91 -10.48
CA ALA A 259 6.01 8.19 -9.79
C ALA A 259 6.56 9.30 -10.70
N LEU A 260 7.72 9.07 -11.33
CA LEU A 260 8.38 10.02 -12.21
C LEU A 260 7.51 10.36 -13.44
N ASP A 261 6.85 9.38 -14.06
CA ASP A 261 5.93 9.62 -15.17
C ASP A 261 4.78 10.55 -14.76
N TYR A 262 4.12 10.25 -13.64
CA TYR A 262 3.03 11.05 -13.11
C TYR A 262 3.47 12.46 -12.68
N LEU A 263 4.57 12.57 -11.93
CA LEU A 263 5.09 13.85 -11.47
C LEU A 263 5.54 14.73 -12.65
N LYS A 264 6.14 14.16 -13.71
CA LYS A 264 6.47 14.90 -14.94
C LYS A 264 5.22 15.42 -15.66
N LYS A 265 4.13 14.62 -15.70
CA LYS A 265 2.84 15.07 -16.25
C LYS A 265 2.24 16.21 -15.43
N ALA A 266 2.37 16.16 -14.11
CA ALA A 266 1.96 17.24 -13.22
C ALA A 266 2.79 18.52 -13.47
N ASP A 267 4.12 18.37 -13.60
CA ASP A 267 5.06 19.48 -13.77
C ASP A 267 4.88 20.25 -15.08
N ARG A 268 4.51 19.56 -16.17
CA ARG A 268 4.10 20.22 -17.44
C ARG A 268 2.95 21.22 -17.26
N LYS A 269 2.13 21.03 -16.23
CA LYS A 269 1.00 21.90 -15.86
C LYS A 269 1.24 22.59 -14.51
N ALA A 270 2.49 22.77 -14.11
CA ALA A 270 2.85 23.30 -12.79
C ALA A 270 2.26 24.68 -12.51
N ALA A 271 1.99 25.47 -13.55
CA ALA A 271 1.35 26.79 -13.42
C ALA A 271 -0.03 26.75 -12.73
N ALA A 272 -0.69 25.59 -12.64
CA ALA A 272 -1.94 25.41 -11.94
C ALA A 272 -1.78 25.27 -10.41
N PHE A 273 -0.56 25.06 -9.91
CA PHE A 273 -0.28 24.84 -8.48
C PHE A 273 0.13 26.14 -7.78
N GLN A 274 -0.12 26.16 -6.47
CA GLN A 274 0.41 27.20 -5.58
C GLN A 274 1.95 27.12 -5.49
N PRO A 275 2.64 28.22 -5.12
CA PRO A 275 4.11 28.25 -5.08
C PRO A 275 4.75 27.14 -4.23
N ASP A 276 4.20 26.85 -3.06
CA ASP A 276 4.59 25.78 -2.13
C ASP A 276 4.41 24.39 -2.76
N GLN A 277 3.26 24.12 -3.38
CA GLN A 277 2.98 22.87 -4.09
C GLN A 277 3.96 22.63 -5.24
N ARG A 278 4.32 23.70 -5.99
CA ARG A 278 5.35 23.62 -7.04
C ARG A 278 6.73 23.32 -6.48
N ALA A 279 7.07 23.89 -5.32
CA ALA A 279 8.32 23.62 -4.65
C ALA A 279 8.40 22.15 -4.22
N ILE A 280 7.33 21.61 -3.62
CA ILE A 280 7.25 20.19 -3.24
C ILE A 280 7.33 19.29 -4.47
N LEU A 281 6.58 19.59 -5.54
CA LEU A 281 6.66 18.83 -6.80
C LEU A 281 8.10 18.79 -7.33
N THR A 282 8.78 19.94 -7.35
CA THR A 282 10.16 20.04 -7.80
C THR A 282 11.09 19.20 -6.91
N HIS A 283 10.95 19.31 -5.59
CA HIS A 283 11.76 18.55 -4.63
C HIS A 283 11.62 17.04 -4.85
N ILE A 284 10.39 16.54 -4.93
CA ILE A 284 10.13 15.11 -5.10
C ILE A 284 10.58 14.62 -6.48
N LEU A 285 10.46 15.43 -7.53
CA LEU A 285 11.02 15.10 -8.85
C LEU A 285 12.55 14.97 -8.82
N LEU A 286 13.24 15.90 -8.15
CA LEU A 286 14.69 15.83 -7.98
C LEU A 286 15.07 14.58 -7.20
N GLN A 287 14.37 14.31 -6.11
CA GLN A 287 14.60 13.14 -5.27
C GLN A 287 14.38 11.85 -6.08
N ALA A 288 13.23 11.67 -6.73
CA ALA A 288 12.95 10.51 -7.57
C ALA A 288 14.01 10.29 -8.67
N THR A 289 14.47 11.37 -9.31
CA THR A 289 15.49 11.31 -10.36
C THR A 289 16.85 10.88 -9.81
N TYR A 290 17.26 11.44 -8.67
CA TYR A 290 18.49 11.06 -7.96
C TYR A 290 18.43 9.59 -7.51
N LEU A 291 17.31 9.22 -6.90
CA LEU A 291 17.05 7.88 -6.38
C LEU A 291 17.01 6.79 -7.46
N LEU A 292 16.64 7.14 -8.70
CA LEU A 292 16.73 6.25 -9.88
C LEU A 292 18.14 6.17 -10.48
N GLY A 293 19.12 6.92 -9.95
CA GLY A 293 20.47 7.01 -10.50
C GLY A 293 20.55 7.81 -11.81
N MET A 294 19.53 8.61 -12.13
CA MET A 294 19.51 9.46 -13.32
C MET A 294 20.21 10.81 -13.09
N MET A 295 20.64 11.08 -11.85
CA MET A 295 21.33 12.29 -11.42
C MET A 295 22.39 11.90 -10.38
N ASP A 296 23.59 12.48 -10.49
CA ASP A 296 24.63 12.31 -9.47
C ASP A 296 24.39 13.20 -8.23
N ARG A 297 25.15 12.95 -7.17
CA ARG A 297 25.01 13.65 -5.89
C ARG A 297 25.32 15.14 -5.99
N GLU A 298 26.37 15.52 -6.71
CA GLU A 298 26.79 16.91 -6.84
C GLU A 298 25.71 17.75 -7.55
N THR A 299 25.18 17.25 -8.66
CA THR A 299 24.09 17.87 -9.42
C THR A 299 22.81 17.95 -8.58
N TYR A 300 22.50 16.91 -7.81
CA TYR A 300 21.34 16.90 -6.91
C TYR A 300 21.46 17.97 -5.83
N ASP A 301 22.61 18.05 -5.15
CA ASP A 301 22.87 19.03 -4.10
C ASP A 301 22.82 20.47 -4.64
N GLN A 302 23.35 20.71 -5.85
CA GLN A 302 23.25 22.01 -6.52
C GLN A 302 21.79 22.40 -6.79
N LYS A 303 20.99 21.50 -7.39
CA LYS A 303 19.58 21.81 -7.71
C LYS A 303 18.72 22.00 -6.46
N ASN A 304 19.00 21.28 -5.39
CA ASN A 304 18.35 21.51 -4.10
C ASN A 304 18.70 22.88 -3.52
N LYS A 305 19.96 23.33 -3.61
CA LYS A 305 20.34 24.69 -3.20
C LYS A 305 19.58 25.76 -3.97
N GLU A 306 19.43 25.59 -5.29
CA GLU A 306 18.64 26.49 -6.14
C GLU A 306 17.16 26.49 -5.76
N LEU A 307 16.60 25.32 -5.41
CA LEU A 307 15.22 25.22 -4.93
C LEU A 307 15.05 25.96 -3.60
N PHE A 308 15.93 25.73 -2.63
CA PHE A 308 15.85 26.31 -1.29
C PHE A 308 16.14 27.82 -1.23
N ALA A 309 16.68 28.39 -2.31
CA ALA A 309 16.84 29.83 -2.48
C ALA A 309 15.54 30.56 -2.86
N ARG A 310 14.47 29.83 -3.21
CA ARG A 310 13.17 30.43 -3.58
C ARG A 310 12.40 30.88 -2.33
N GLU A 311 11.55 31.89 -2.50
CA GLU A 311 10.59 32.30 -1.48
C GLU A 311 9.35 31.38 -1.48
N LYS A 312 8.69 31.24 -0.31
CA LYS A 312 7.43 30.50 -0.12
C LYS A 312 7.52 29.00 -0.41
N LEU A 313 8.46 28.31 0.22
CA LEU A 313 8.64 26.86 0.07
C LEU A 313 7.55 26.03 0.77
N GLY A 314 6.85 26.62 1.74
CA GLY A 314 5.94 25.93 2.65
C GLY A 314 6.70 25.28 3.81
N SER A 315 6.01 25.06 4.94
CA SER A 315 6.61 24.65 6.21
C SER A 315 7.49 23.41 6.11
N PHE A 316 7.03 22.39 5.37
CA PHE A 316 7.78 21.14 5.18
C PHE A 316 9.17 21.38 4.57
N LEU A 317 9.25 22.13 3.46
CA LEU A 317 10.52 22.37 2.78
C LEU A 317 11.39 23.40 3.49
N GLU A 318 10.81 24.32 4.26
CA GLU A 318 11.60 25.20 5.13
C GLU A 318 12.28 24.41 6.26
N ILE A 319 11.61 23.38 6.81
CA ILE A 319 12.22 22.45 7.78
C ILE A 319 13.35 21.65 7.10
N GLU A 320 13.13 21.11 5.91
CA GLU A 320 14.20 20.39 5.17
C GLU A 320 15.39 21.30 4.87
N LYS A 321 15.14 22.55 4.49
CA LYS A 321 16.18 23.56 4.28
C LYS A 321 16.97 23.83 5.55
N ALA A 322 16.30 23.99 6.69
CA ALA A 322 16.96 24.21 7.98
C ALA A 322 17.86 23.02 8.35
N VAL A 323 17.38 21.79 8.14
CA VAL A 323 18.18 20.57 8.33
C VAL A 323 19.39 20.53 7.39
N GLN A 324 19.22 20.90 6.11
CA GLN A 324 20.34 20.97 5.17
C GLN A 324 21.39 22.02 5.55
N GLN A 325 20.94 23.17 6.08
CA GLN A 325 21.81 24.21 6.61
C GLN A 325 22.57 23.75 7.85
N PHE A 326 21.97 22.91 8.70
CA PHE A 326 22.69 22.30 9.82
C PHE A 326 23.87 21.45 9.33
N TYR A 327 23.64 20.56 8.36
CA TYR A 327 24.69 19.66 7.86
C TYR A 327 25.78 20.39 7.05
N HIS A 328 25.41 21.38 6.24
CA HIS A 328 26.33 22.02 5.28
C HIS A 328 26.74 23.44 5.63
N GLY A 329 26.16 24.04 6.67
CA GLY A 329 26.47 25.40 7.10
C GLY A 329 27.87 25.52 7.69
N GLU A 330 28.30 26.76 7.90
CA GLU A 330 29.53 27.08 8.62
C GLU A 330 29.26 27.21 10.13
N GLY A 331 30.32 27.22 10.96
CA GLY A 331 30.22 27.37 12.42
C GLY A 331 30.30 26.06 13.21
N THR A 332 30.22 26.19 14.54
CA THR A 332 30.29 25.04 15.44
C THR A 332 28.96 24.27 15.46
N TYR A 333 28.97 23.00 15.84
CA TYR A 333 27.74 22.22 15.95
C TYR A 333 26.77 22.78 17.01
N ALA A 334 27.29 23.38 18.08
CA ALA A 334 26.50 24.07 19.09
C ALA A 334 25.75 25.28 18.50
N ASP A 335 26.42 26.11 17.70
CA ASP A 335 25.77 27.28 17.06
C ASP A 335 24.71 26.83 16.04
N LYS A 336 25.05 25.77 15.27
CA LYS A 336 24.17 25.23 14.24
C LYS A 336 22.90 24.60 14.80
N ILE A 337 23.00 23.83 15.90
CA ILE A 337 21.81 23.21 16.50
C ILE A 337 20.87 24.26 17.09
N GLN A 338 21.41 25.32 17.70
CA GLN A 338 20.59 26.43 18.22
C GLN A 338 19.90 27.20 17.09
N THR A 339 20.61 27.44 15.98
CA THR A 339 20.00 28.05 14.78
C THR A 339 18.87 27.18 14.23
N LEU A 340 19.07 25.85 14.21
CA LEU A 340 18.05 24.91 13.78
C LEU A 340 16.83 24.93 14.71
N TYR A 341 17.03 24.92 16.03
CA TYR A 341 15.94 25.02 17.01
C TYR A 341 15.10 26.27 16.81
N GLN A 342 15.74 27.43 16.72
CA GLN A 342 15.04 28.71 16.50
C GLN A 342 14.23 28.66 15.20
N THR A 343 14.85 28.22 14.10
CA THR A 343 14.19 28.16 12.79
C THR A 343 13.00 27.20 12.81
N VAL A 344 13.16 26.01 13.39
CA VAL A 344 12.06 25.05 13.50
C VAL A 344 10.95 25.60 14.39
N ASN A 345 11.28 26.24 15.51
CA ASN A 345 10.31 26.84 16.42
C ASN A 345 9.48 27.95 15.73
N ASP A 346 10.14 28.81 14.96
CA ASP A 346 9.49 29.87 14.19
C ASP A 346 8.52 29.28 13.15
N ILE A 347 8.91 28.22 12.45
CA ILE A 347 8.06 27.56 11.45
C ILE A 347 6.84 26.91 12.11
N VAL A 348 7.03 26.12 13.17
CA VAL A 348 5.91 25.40 13.81
C VAL A 348 4.95 26.33 14.56
N SER A 349 5.41 27.51 14.97
CA SER A 349 4.59 28.52 15.64
C SER A 349 3.62 29.23 14.68
N VAL A 350 3.94 29.29 13.38
CA VAL A 350 3.07 29.91 12.37
C VAL A 350 1.85 29.03 12.05
N GLU A 351 1.97 27.71 12.19
CA GLU A 351 0.92 26.74 11.89
C GLU A 351 0.62 25.86 13.12
N PRO A 352 0.04 26.40 14.20
CA PRO A 352 -0.14 25.67 15.46
C PRO A 352 -1.01 24.41 15.31
N ASP A 353 -1.93 24.41 14.34
CA ASP A 353 -2.84 23.30 14.03
C ASP A 353 -2.22 22.23 13.12
N ASN A 354 -1.02 22.46 12.57
CA ASN A 354 -0.34 21.50 11.70
C ASN A 354 0.41 20.44 12.53
N LEU A 355 -0.37 19.57 13.18
CA LEU A 355 0.14 18.54 14.09
C LEU A 355 1.12 17.59 13.39
N GLY A 356 0.83 17.18 12.15
CA GLY A 356 1.71 16.33 11.36
C GLY A 356 3.06 16.98 11.06
N GLY A 357 3.04 18.28 10.71
CA GLY A 357 4.25 19.08 10.51
C GLY A 357 5.10 19.20 11.78
N LYS A 358 4.47 19.48 12.94
CA LYS A 358 5.17 19.57 14.24
C LYS A 358 5.92 18.29 14.58
N VAL A 359 5.23 17.15 14.51
CA VAL A 359 5.82 15.84 14.85
C VAL A 359 6.96 15.50 13.91
N THR A 360 6.80 15.77 12.62
CA THR A 360 7.85 15.53 11.61
C THR A 360 9.07 16.40 11.89
N ALA A 361 8.88 17.66 12.25
CA ALA A 361 9.96 18.57 12.61
C ALA A 361 10.71 18.09 13.85
N TYR A 362 10.00 17.75 14.93
CA TYR A 362 10.61 17.29 16.17
C TYR A 362 11.29 15.93 16.04
N SER A 363 10.77 15.03 15.21
CA SER A 363 11.45 13.78 14.84
C SER A 363 12.81 14.07 14.18
N LYS A 364 12.89 15.04 13.26
CA LYS A 364 14.17 15.44 12.63
C LYS A 364 15.15 16.07 13.63
N ILE A 365 14.64 16.84 14.58
CA ILE A 365 15.45 17.37 15.69
C ILE A 365 16.06 16.23 16.51
N LEU A 366 15.25 15.25 16.93
CA LEU A 366 15.72 14.09 17.69
C LEU A 366 16.77 13.28 16.94
N HIS A 367 16.61 13.12 15.63
CA HIS A 367 17.60 12.44 14.78
C HIS A 367 18.96 13.15 14.82
N ILE A 368 18.97 14.48 14.68
CA ILE A 368 20.19 15.28 14.69
C ILE A 368 20.85 15.28 16.07
N GLU A 369 20.05 15.45 17.12
CA GLU A 369 20.54 15.42 18.51
C GLU A 369 21.19 14.08 18.84
N MET A 370 20.60 12.95 18.44
CA MET A 370 21.23 11.63 18.58
C MET A 370 22.62 11.60 17.95
N GLY A 371 22.74 12.06 16.70
CA GLY A 371 24.00 12.07 15.98
C GLY A 371 25.07 12.91 16.68
N LEU A 372 24.69 14.11 17.15
CA LEU A 372 25.57 14.99 17.92
C LEU A 372 26.00 14.38 19.25
N LEU A 373 25.03 13.88 20.03
CA LEU A 373 25.28 13.31 21.34
C LEU A 373 26.17 12.08 21.26
N THR A 374 25.95 11.22 20.27
CA THR A 374 26.83 10.07 20.01
C THR A 374 28.24 10.51 19.65
N LYS A 375 28.37 11.49 18.76
CA LYS A 375 29.66 12.03 18.35
C LYS A 375 30.42 12.64 19.55
N ASP A 376 29.78 13.53 20.28
CA ASP A 376 30.38 14.21 21.43
C ASP A 376 30.76 13.19 22.51
N PHE A 377 29.95 12.14 22.71
CA PHE A 377 30.27 11.07 23.65
C PHE A 377 31.55 10.32 23.24
N ILE A 378 31.70 9.97 21.95
CA ILE A 378 32.92 9.34 21.43
C ILE A 378 34.14 10.26 21.60
N GLU A 379 34.01 11.54 21.25
CA GLU A 379 35.10 12.51 21.35
C GLU A 379 35.55 12.69 22.80
N ASN A 380 34.59 12.90 23.71
CA ASN A 380 34.91 13.10 25.11
C ASN A 380 35.43 11.82 25.79
N LEU A 381 34.92 10.63 25.45
CA LEU A 381 35.49 9.35 25.91
C LEU A 381 36.90 9.12 25.38
N SER A 382 37.17 9.48 24.12
CA SER A 382 38.52 9.40 23.56
C SER A 382 39.52 10.24 24.36
N ILE A 383 39.11 11.44 24.80
CA ILE A 383 39.93 12.31 25.64
C ILE A 383 40.17 11.69 27.01
N LEU A 384 39.12 11.19 27.67
CA LEU A 384 39.26 10.56 29.00
C LEU A 384 40.08 9.28 28.99
N HIS A 385 39.94 8.49 27.93
CA HIS A 385 40.66 7.24 27.79
C HIS A 385 42.18 7.43 27.75
N TRP A 386 42.66 8.60 27.32
CA TRP A 386 44.10 8.94 27.39
C TRP A 386 44.67 9.00 28.81
N TYR A 387 43.82 8.98 29.84
CA TYR A 387 44.23 9.20 31.23
C TYR A 387 43.94 8.01 32.16
N ASN A 388 43.63 6.83 31.61
CA ASN A 388 43.45 5.56 32.32
C ASN A 388 42.53 5.62 33.56
N CYS A 389 41.44 6.39 33.48
CA CYS A 389 40.46 6.51 34.55
C CYS A 389 39.26 5.61 34.29
N GLY A 390 38.77 4.92 35.31
CA GLY A 390 37.55 4.10 35.22
C GLY A 390 36.38 4.91 34.66
N HIS A 391 36.04 4.70 33.39
CA HIS A 391 35.18 5.59 32.61
C HIS A 391 33.77 5.74 33.20
N LEU A 392 33.25 4.69 33.83
CA LEU A 392 31.88 4.61 34.34
C LEU A 392 31.63 5.45 35.61
N GLN A 393 32.69 5.84 36.33
CA GLN A 393 32.58 6.65 37.56
C GLN A 393 32.97 8.11 37.34
N SER A 394 33.29 8.50 36.11
CA SER A 394 33.67 9.88 35.76
C SER A 394 32.47 10.83 35.79
N GLU A 395 32.72 12.11 36.06
CA GLU A 395 31.71 13.18 35.96
C GLU A 395 31.14 13.27 34.53
N LEU A 396 31.97 12.99 33.51
CA LEU A 396 31.53 12.85 32.12
C LEU A 396 30.39 11.83 31.97
N TYR A 397 30.52 10.65 32.58
CA TYR A 397 29.51 9.62 32.45
C TYR A 397 28.21 10.04 33.15
N GLN A 398 28.32 10.76 34.27
CA GLN A 398 27.16 11.34 34.95
C GLN A 398 26.48 12.41 34.08
N HIS A 399 27.23 13.30 33.45
CA HIS A 399 26.70 14.28 32.48
C HIS A 399 26.05 13.60 31.28
N TRP A 400 26.70 12.60 30.70
CA TRP A 400 26.13 11.79 29.63
C TRP A 400 24.84 11.11 30.04
N ALA A 401 24.80 10.49 31.23
CA ALA A 401 23.60 9.82 31.75
C ALA A 401 22.42 10.80 31.86
N VAL A 402 22.66 12.02 32.36
CA VAL A 402 21.62 13.07 32.41
C VAL A 402 21.15 13.46 31.00
N LEU A 403 22.05 13.62 30.03
CA LEU A 403 21.68 13.92 28.64
C LEU A 403 20.89 12.76 28.00
N GLN A 404 21.30 11.52 28.27
CA GLN A 404 20.64 10.30 27.80
C GLN A 404 19.22 10.19 28.36
N GLU A 405 19.01 10.45 29.66
CA GLU A 405 17.69 10.45 30.28
C GLU A 405 16.78 11.53 29.67
N LYS A 406 17.30 12.75 29.47
CA LYS A 406 16.55 13.85 28.83
C LYS A 406 16.15 13.52 27.40
N TYR A 407 17.07 12.96 26.61
CA TYR A 407 16.77 12.53 25.25
C TYR A 407 15.70 11.44 25.24
N ALA A 408 15.86 10.39 26.04
CA ALA A 408 14.90 9.28 26.11
C ALA A 408 13.49 9.77 26.50
N ALA A 409 13.39 10.69 27.46
CA ALA A 409 12.12 11.31 27.84
C ALA A 409 11.47 12.08 26.67
N ARG A 410 12.27 12.87 25.94
CA ARG A 410 11.80 13.64 24.77
C ARG A 410 11.40 12.75 23.59
N SER A 411 12.16 11.69 23.30
CA SER A 411 11.79 10.69 22.29
C SER A 411 10.46 10.02 22.65
N LYS A 412 10.24 9.66 23.92
CA LYS A 412 8.96 9.10 24.39
C LYS A 412 7.79 10.08 24.22
N ILE A 413 8.00 11.37 24.47
CA ILE A 413 6.98 12.41 24.27
C ILE A 413 6.58 12.49 22.80
N VAL A 414 7.55 12.63 21.88
CA VAL A 414 7.28 12.71 20.44
C VAL A 414 6.67 11.41 19.92
N LEU A 415 7.13 10.26 20.40
CA LEU A 415 6.60 8.95 20.02
C LEU A 415 5.13 8.80 20.41
N ASN A 416 4.79 9.09 21.66
CA ASN A 416 3.40 9.02 22.14
C ASN A 416 2.48 9.95 21.36
N TYR A 417 2.99 11.13 21.01
CA TYR A 417 2.25 12.08 20.22
C TYR A 417 2.05 11.60 18.77
N ALA A 418 3.10 11.10 18.12
CA ALA A 418 3.05 10.55 16.77
C ALA A 418 2.03 9.41 16.67
N ALA A 419 2.00 8.53 17.67
CA ALA A 419 1.02 7.45 17.76
C ALA A 419 -0.42 7.96 17.88
N ARG A 420 -0.66 9.00 18.72
CA ARG A 420 -1.99 9.62 18.87
C ARG A 420 -2.45 10.37 17.63
N SER A 421 -1.52 10.94 16.86
CA SER A 421 -1.81 11.64 15.61
C SER A 421 -1.79 10.73 14.39
N SER A 422 -1.64 9.40 14.57
CA SER A 422 -1.50 8.42 13.49
C SER A 422 -0.39 8.76 12.46
N ASN A 423 0.67 9.44 12.89
CA ASN A 423 1.82 9.78 12.03
C ASN A 423 2.84 8.64 12.08
N VAL A 424 2.57 7.58 11.32
CA VAL A 424 3.37 6.35 11.33
C VAL A 424 4.83 6.58 10.89
N PRO A 425 5.17 7.38 9.85
CA PRO A 425 6.57 7.62 9.50
C PRO A 425 7.36 8.29 10.62
N ALA A 426 6.79 9.29 11.30
CA ALA A 426 7.49 9.94 12.40
C ALA A 426 7.62 9.01 13.61
N MET A 427 6.60 8.19 13.88
CA MET A 427 6.67 7.12 14.88
C MET A 427 7.82 6.15 14.56
N ALA A 428 7.91 5.69 13.32
CA ALA A 428 8.96 4.80 12.85
C ALA A 428 10.36 5.42 13.00
N ASN A 429 10.52 6.67 12.56
CA ASN A 429 11.80 7.39 12.68
C ASN A 429 12.23 7.51 14.14
N VAL A 430 11.33 7.92 15.05
CA VAL A 430 11.67 8.09 16.47
C VAL A 430 12.02 6.75 17.14
N ILE A 431 11.31 5.65 16.80
CA ILE A 431 11.65 4.32 17.30
C ILE A 431 13.02 3.89 16.77
N MET A 432 13.27 4.01 15.47
CA MET A 432 14.54 3.66 14.84
C MET A 432 15.70 4.46 15.44
N ASP A 433 15.57 5.78 15.54
CA ASP A 433 16.60 6.66 16.12
C ASP A 433 16.89 6.27 17.58
N TYR A 434 15.87 5.98 18.38
CA TYR A 434 16.06 5.55 19.76
C TYR A 434 16.78 4.20 19.86
N ILE A 435 16.41 3.23 19.03
CA ILE A 435 17.07 1.92 19.00
C ILE A 435 18.51 2.04 18.50
N GLU A 436 18.74 2.84 17.47
CA GLU A 436 20.06 3.13 16.91
C GLU A 436 20.95 3.79 17.97
N TRP A 437 20.43 4.74 18.74
CA TRP A 437 21.14 5.32 19.88
C TRP A 437 21.58 4.24 20.87
N VAL A 438 20.65 3.39 21.32
CA VAL A 438 20.93 2.34 22.32
C VAL A 438 22.02 1.40 21.80
N TYR A 439 21.91 0.98 20.55
CA TYR A 439 22.90 0.18 19.84
C TYR A 439 24.27 0.86 19.79
N LYS A 440 24.33 2.12 19.35
CA LYS A 440 25.59 2.89 19.28
C LYS A 440 26.23 3.04 20.64
N THR A 441 25.44 3.41 21.64
CA THR A 441 25.88 3.54 23.02
C THR A 441 26.47 2.23 23.55
N ALA A 442 25.85 1.09 23.23
CA ALA A 442 26.31 -0.22 23.65
C ALA A 442 27.71 -0.57 23.11
N TYR A 443 27.93 -0.47 21.80
CA TYR A 443 29.24 -0.82 21.24
C TYR A 443 30.32 0.21 21.59
N ILE A 444 29.97 1.50 21.73
CA ILE A 444 30.93 2.52 22.18
C ILE A 444 31.40 2.20 23.60
N LYS A 445 30.46 1.90 24.51
CA LYS A 445 30.79 1.50 25.89
C LYS A 445 31.59 0.20 25.91
N GLN A 446 31.22 -0.79 25.09
CA GLN A 446 31.96 -2.04 24.96
C GLN A 446 33.42 -1.76 24.55
N PHE A 447 33.64 -0.92 23.55
CA PHE A 447 34.99 -0.59 23.09
C PHE A 447 35.84 0.04 24.20
N PHE A 448 35.36 1.13 24.80
CA PHE A 448 36.14 1.89 25.77
C PHE A 448 36.31 1.17 27.11
N ASN A 449 35.32 0.39 27.55
CA ASN A 449 35.40 -0.34 28.82
C ASN A 449 36.33 -1.55 28.76
N ASN A 450 36.57 -2.10 27.57
CA ASN A 450 37.38 -3.30 27.40
C ASN A 450 38.72 -3.05 26.71
N TRP A 451 39.07 -1.81 26.38
CA TRP A 451 40.35 -1.52 25.74
C TRP A 451 41.54 -2.07 26.55
N ASP A 452 42.36 -2.90 25.92
CA ASP A 452 43.60 -3.41 26.49
C ASP A 452 44.80 -2.80 25.76
N SER A 453 45.54 -1.97 26.49
CA SER A 453 46.72 -1.26 25.99
C SER A 453 47.88 -2.20 25.62
N ASN A 454 47.95 -3.40 26.20
CA ASN A 454 49.03 -4.35 25.93
C ASN A 454 48.88 -4.98 24.55
N ILE A 455 47.67 -5.43 24.23
CA ILE A 455 47.35 -6.03 22.93
C ILE A 455 46.86 -4.99 21.90
N ARG A 456 46.62 -3.76 22.34
CA ARG A 456 46.15 -2.61 21.54
C ARG A 456 44.85 -2.93 20.80
N ARG A 457 43.94 -3.60 21.50
CA ARG A 457 42.64 -4.05 20.99
C ARG A 457 41.59 -3.99 22.08
N SER A 458 40.33 -3.94 21.67
CA SER A 458 39.20 -4.12 22.59
C SER A 458 38.62 -5.52 22.40
N PRO A 459 38.77 -6.44 23.39
CA PRO A 459 38.04 -7.69 23.41
C PRO A 459 36.53 -7.45 23.29
N LYS A 460 35.85 -8.35 22.59
CA LYS A 460 34.39 -8.32 22.42
C LYS A 460 33.68 -8.84 23.67
N ILE A 461 33.79 -8.13 24.79
CA ILE A 461 33.15 -8.51 26.05
C ILE A 461 31.96 -7.58 26.29
N THR A 462 30.75 -8.10 26.09
CA THR A 462 29.51 -7.37 26.36
C THR A 462 28.78 -8.03 27.53
N SER A 463 28.25 -7.22 28.44
CA SER A 463 27.46 -7.72 29.57
C SER A 463 26.16 -8.39 29.07
N PRO A 464 25.72 -9.51 29.68
CA PRO A 464 24.48 -10.20 29.31
C PRO A 464 23.25 -9.29 29.31
N GLU A 465 23.19 -8.30 30.20
CA GLU A 465 22.08 -7.35 30.31
C GLU A 465 21.95 -6.46 29.07
N VAL A 466 23.07 -5.97 28.54
CA VAL A 466 23.11 -5.16 27.30
C VAL A 466 22.74 -6.01 26.09
N ILE A 467 23.19 -7.27 26.05
CA ILE A 467 22.79 -8.20 24.97
C ILE A 467 21.28 -8.44 25.04
N ALA A 468 20.73 -8.68 26.22
CA ALA A 468 19.29 -8.87 26.40
C ALA A 468 18.48 -7.64 25.98
N GLU A 469 18.92 -6.43 26.34
CA GLU A 469 18.29 -5.17 25.91
C GLU A 469 18.31 -5.00 24.38
N LEU A 470 19.43 -5.29 23.73
CA LEU A 470 19.55 -5.19 22.28
C LEU A 470 18.71 -6.25 21.54
N ILE A 471 18.59 -7.46 22.09
CA ILE A 471 17.69 -8.48 21.55
C ILE A 471 16.23 -8.02 21.65
N ASP A 472 15.81 -7.41 22.76
CA ASP A 472 14.49 -6.78 22.89
C ASP A 472 14.27 -5.71 21.82
N LYS A 473 15.28 -4.87 21.56
CA LYS A 473 15.20 -3.85 20.49
C LYS A 473 15.14 -4.46 19.08
N SER A 474 15.86 -5.55 18.83
CA SER A 474 15.74 -6.30 17.57
C SER A 474 14.31 -6.83 17.37
N GLY A 475 13.65 -7.29 18.45
CA GLY A 475 12.24 -7.66 18.43
C GLY A 475 11.31 -6.49 18.07
N ALA A 476 11.51 -5.32 18.70
CA ALA A 476 10.74 -4.12 18.40
C ALA A 476 10.91 -3.63 16.93
N LEU A 477 12.09 -3.83 16.33
CA LEU A 477 12.30 -3.54 14.91
C LEU A 477 11.51 -4.47 13.97
N GLU A 478 11.24 -5.71 14.38
CA GLU A 478 10.41 -6.64 13.61
C GLU A 478 8.93 -6.24 13.62
N GLU A 479 8.43 -5.80 14.79
CA GLU A 479 7.09 -5.23 14.91
C GLU A 479 6.97 -3.99 14.03
N LEU A 480 7.93 -3.07 14.14
CA LEU A 480 7.95 -1.84 13.33
C LEU A 480 8.05 -2.13 11.83
N TYR A 481 8.86 -3.12 11.42
CA TYR A 481 8.92 -3.56 10.03
C TYR A 481 7.54 -3.97 9.51
N SER A 482 6.77 -4.70 10.33
CA SER A 482 5.45 -5.20 9.98
C SER A 482 4.44 -4.05 9.86
N ASP A 483 4.48 -3.09 10.78
CA ASP A 483 3.69 -1.86 10.71
C ASP A 483 4.01 -1.04 9.46
N CYS A 484 5.30 -0.87 9.14
CA CYS A 484 5.74 -0.19 7.92
C CYS A 484 5.29 -0.95 6.66
N ALA A 485 5.27 -2.28 6.68
CA ALA A 485 4.79 -3.09 5.57
C ALA A 485 3.30 -2.85 5.28
N ASN A 486 2.49 -2.78 6.35
CA ASN A 486 1.03 -2.59 6.26
C ASN A 486 0.65 -1.27 5.56
N ILE A 487 1.45 -0.21 5.75
CA ILE A 487 1.27 1.07 5.06
C ILE A 487 2.21 1.27 3.87
N SER A 488 3.03 0.25 3.57
CA SER A 488 3.97 0.18 2.45
C SER A 488 5.03 1.28 2.42
N LEU A 489 5.64 1.58 3.57
CA LEU A 489 6.81 2.44 3.68
C LEU A 489 8.11 1.63 3.47
N SER A 490 8.41 1.33 2.21
CA SER A 490 9.55 0.46 1.83
C SER A 490 10.90 0.96 2.36
N GLU A 491 11.13 2.28 2.41
CA GLU A 491 12.39 2.84 2.93
C GLU A 491 12.57 2.55 4.42
N ALA A 492 11.52 2.75 5.23
CA ALA A 492 11.56 2.46 6.66
C ALA A 492 11.76 0.95 6.93
N GLN A 493 11.15 0.08 6.10
CA GLN A 493 11.38 -1.36 6.18
C GLN A 493 12.85 -1.74 5.95
N VAL A 494 13.50 -1.14 4.95
CA VAL A 494 14.93 -1.35 4.68
C VAL A 494 15.79 -0.92 5.87
N LEU A 495 15.51 0.26 6.44
CA LEU A 495 16.26 0.78 7.59
C LEU A 495 16.08 -0.10 8.84
N CYS A 496 14.86 -0.59 9.09
CA CYS A 496 14.61 -1.54 10.16
C CYS A 496 15.47 -2.80 10.03
N LEU A 497 15.55 -3.38 8.82
CA LEU A 497 16.35 -4.59 8.58
C LEU A 497 17.86 -4.33 8.66
N ILE A 498 18.33 -3.17 8.19
CA ILE A 498 19.75 -2.77 8.33
C ILE A 498 20.14 -2.70 9.81
N LEU A 499 19.37 -1.96 10.61
CA LEU A 499 19.65 -1.79 12.04
C LEU A 499 19.50 -3.10 12.81
N LYS A 500 18.49 -3.90 12.47
CA LYS A 500 18.28 -5.24 13.04
C LYS A 500 19.47 -6.15 12.77
N TYR A 501 19.95 -6.20 11.52
CA TYR A 501 21.13 -6.99 11.15
C TYR A 501 22.36 -6.56 11.96
N GLN A 502 22.59 -5.25 12.08
CA GLN A 502 23.72 -4.69 12.82
C GLN A 502 23.68 -5.05 14.32
N ILE A 503 22.48 -5.07 14.92
CA ILE A 503 22.27 -5.49 16.30
C ILE A 503 22.51 -7.00 16.45
N GLU A 504 21.93 -7.82 15.57
CA GLU A 504 22.07 -9.28 15.60
C GLU A 504 23.53 -9.73 15.42
N ASP A 505 24.26 -9.09 14.50
CA ASP A 505 25.70 -9.32 14.30
C ASP A 505 26.51 -8.94 15.55
N PHE A 506 26.21 -7.79 16.16
CA PHE A 506 26.85 -7.36 17.40
C PHE A 506 26.59 -8.31 18.59
N CYS A 507 25.37 -8.85 18.67
CA CYS A 507 24.97 -9.84 19.68
C CYS A 507 25.38 -11.28 19.35
N GLU A 508 26.18 -11.48 18.30
CA GLU A 508 26.68 -12.78 17.82
C GLU A 508 25.56 -13.78 17.44
N GLN A 509 24.39 -13.29 17.06
CA GLN A 509 23.23 -14.09 16.62
C GLN A 509 23.33 -14.41 15.12
N LYS A 510 24.35 -15.17 14.72
CA LYS A 510 24.70 -15.38 13.30
C LYS A 510 23.54 -15.86 12.42
N GLU A 511 22.78 -16.86 12.87
CA GLU A 511 21.66 -17.41 12.09
C GLU A 511 20.55 -16.39 11.86
N LEU A 512 20.27 -15.55 12.87
CA LEU A 512 19.28 -14.47 12.76
C LEU A 512 19.79 -13.38 11.83
N ALA A 513 21.04 -12.94 12.00
CA ALA A 513 21.66 -11.94 11.14
C ALA A 513 21.65 -12.37 9.66
N GLU A 514 22.02 -13.62 9.36
CA GLU A 514 21.97 -14.15 7.98
C GLU A 514 20.54 -14.17 7.41
N THR A 515 19.54 -14.48 8.25
CA THR A 515 18.13 -14.46 7.86
C THR A 515 17.65 -13.03 7.56
N THR A 516 17.99 -12.08 8.43
CA THR A 516 17.67 -10.66 8.26
C THR A 516 18.33 -10.09 7.00
N LEU A 517 19.60 -10.44 6.73
CA LEU A 517 20.32 -10.00 5.54
C LEU A 517 19.68 -10.55 4.25
N ARG A 518 19.25 -11.81 4.24
CA ARG A 518 18.55 -12.40 3.09
C ARG A 518 17.23 -11.68 2.81
N ARG A 519 16.44 -11.40 3.85
CA ARG A 519 15.19 -10.65 3.71
C ARG A 519 15.43 -9.23 3.20
N LEU A 520 16.51 -8.59 3.64
CA LEU A 520 16.92 -7.28 3.14
C LEU A 520 17.28 -7.34 1.65
N GLN A 521 18.02 -8.37 1.22
CA GLN A 521 18.33 -8.62 -0.21
C GLN A 521 17.04 -8.77 -1.03
N GLU A 522 16.14 -9.64 -0.60
CA GLU A 522 14.85 -9.89 -1.27
C GLU A 522 14.02 -8.61 -1.39
N LEU A 523 13.93 -7.80 -0.33
CA LEU A 523 13.18 -6.53 -0.33
C LEU A 523 13.79 -5.50 -1.29
N VAL A 524 15.13 -5.37 -1.30
CA VAL A 524 15.84 -4.42 -2.18
C VAL A 524 15.67 -4.83 -3.66
N GLU A 525 15.72 -6.13 -3.95
CA GLU A 525 15.49 -6.68 -5.30
C GLU A 525 14.03 -6.51 -5.74
N GLU A 526 13.06 -6.87 -4.90
CA GLU A 526 11.62 -6.78 -5.20
C GLU A 526 11.19 -5.35 -5.51
N LYS A 527 11.74 -4.37 -4.77
CA LYS A 527 11.36 -2.96 -4.89
C LYS A 527 12.26 -2.15 -5.83
N GLU A 528 13.22 -2.79 -6.49
CA GLU A 528 14.20 -2.16 -7.40
C GLU A 528 14.89 -0.91 -6.80
N LEU A 529 15.18 -0.91 -5.50
CA LEU A 529 15.70 0.28 -4.81
C LEU A 529 17.16 0.53 -5.23
N ARG A 530 17.48 1.78 -5.62
CA ARG A 530 18.82 2.18 -6.12
C ARG A 530 19.43 3.40 -5.40
N TYR A 531 19.05 3.62 -4.14
CA TYR A 531 19.35 4.86 -3.39
C TYR A 531 20.75 4.89 -2.78
N SER A 532 21.20 6.06 -2.33
CA SER A 532 22.48 6.28 -1.64
C SER A 532 22.66 5.48 -0.34
N ARG A 533 21.57 5.16 0.37
CA ARG A 533 21.59 4.26 1.54
C ARG A 533 21.83 2.78 1.17
N LEU A 534 21.88 2.44 -0.13
CA LEU A 534 22.50 1.18 -0.54
C LEU A 534 23.99 1.14 -0.24
N GLU A 535 24.69 2.26 -0.03
CA GLU A 535 26.10 2.19 0.38
C GLU A 535 26.26 1.51 1.75
N ASP A 536 25.35 1.80 2.69
CA ASP A 536 25.31 1.10 3.98
C ASP A 536 25.01 -0.39 3.79
N TYR A 537 23.98 -0.72 2.99
CA TYR A 537 23.69 -2.11 2.63
C TYR A 537 24.85 -2.81 1.90
N LYS A 538 25.55 -2.13 0.97
CA LYS A 538 26.73 -2.65 0.26
C LYS A 538 27.89 -2.87 1.22
N ALA A 539 28.05 -2.02 2.23
CA ALA A 539 29.00 -2.23 3.32
C ALA A 539 28.62 -3.48 4.12
N LEU A 540 27.34 -3.64 4.48
CA LEU A 540 26.85 -4.86 5.15
C LEU A 540 27.11 -6.14 4.33
N LEU A 541 26.93 -6.12 3.00
CA LEU A 541 27.27 -7.26 2.13
C LEU A 541 28.75 -7.65 2.16
N LYS A 542 29.64 -6.71 2.51
CA LYS A 542 31.06 -6.98 2.71
C LYS A 542 31.40 -7.39 4.15
N GLY A 543 30.39 -7.48 5.01
CA GLY A 543 30.57 -7.69 6.45
C GLY A 543 31.19 -6.48 7.13
N GLU A 544 30.85 -5.26 6.69
CA GLU A 544 31.32 -4.01 7.28
C GLU A 544 30.17 -3.36 8.08
N THR A 545 29.86 -3.91 9.27
CA THR A 545 28.87 -3.28 10.16
C THR A 545 29.45 -2.04 10.85
N GLU A 546 28.59 -1.12 11.28
CA GLU A 546 29.03 0.13 11.92
C GLU A 546 29.94 -0.09 13.13
N HIS A 547 29.56 -1.02 14.04
CA HIS A 547 30.38 -1.32 15.21
C HIS A 547 31.74 -1.93 14.83
N GLN A 548 31.81 -2.77 13.80
CA GLN A 548 33.08 -3.34 13.33
C GLN A 548 33.98 -2.27 12.72
N VAL A 549 33.43 -1.39 11.88
CA VAL A 549 34.15 -0.24 11.31
C VAL A 549 34.64 0.69 12.41
N PHE A 550 33.79 0.98 13.41
CA PHE A 550 34.14 1.79 14.57
C PHE A 550 35.29 1.17 15.37
N HIS A 551 35.18 -0.12 15.76
CA HIS A 551 36.23 -0.82 16.50
C HIS A 551 37.54 -0.76 15.71
N LEU A 552 37.53 -1.12 14.42
CA LEU A 552 38.74 -1.15 13.60
C LEU A 552 39.41 0.23 13.47
N ASP A 553 38.63 1.29 13.20
CA ASP A 553 39.16 2.67 13.12
C ASP A 553 39.76 3.09 14.47
N ARG A 554 39.08 2.81 15.58
CA ARG A 554 39.54 3.21 16.92
C ARG A 554 40.75 2.41 17.37
N GLU A 555 40.77 1.09 17.17
CA GLU A 555 41.96 0.26 17.43
C GLU A 555 43.17 0.77 16.66
N ARG A 556 43.00 1.13 15.38
CA ARG A 556 44.07 1.68 14.56
C ARG A 556 44.58 3.02 15.10
N ARG A 557 43.68 3.96 15.39
CA ARG A 557 44.05 5.30 15.88
C ARG A 557 44.73 5.23 17.24
N MET A 558 44.15 4.48 18.17
CA MET A 558 44.71 4.31 19.50
C MET A 558 46.01 3.53 19.47
N GLY A 559 46.08 2.42 18.74
CA GLY A 559 47.31 1.66 18.57
C GLY A 559 48.45 2.50 17.97
N HIS A 560 48.14 3.36 16.99
CA HIS A 560 49.11 4.32 16.46
C HIS A 560 49.59 5.30 17.53
N PHE A 561 48.67 5.87 18.30
CA PHE A 561 49.00 6.76 19.42
C PHE A 561 49.92 6.09 20.44
N TYR A 562 49.58 4.88 20.94
CA TYR A 562 50.43 4.13 21.86
C TYR A 562 51.80 3.82 21.26
N THR A 563 51.88 3.60 19.94
CA THR A 563 53.17 3.43 19.25
C THR A 563 54.00 4.71 19.28
N VAL A 564 53.39 5.87 18.96
CA VAL A 564 54.06 7.17 18.99
C VAL A 564 54.50 7.52 20.42
N ALA A 565 53.65 7.27 21.41
CA ALA A 565 53.95 7.47 22.82
C ALA A 565 55.16 6.63 23.29
N SER A 566 55.16 5.34 22.96
CA SER A 566 56.27 4.44 23.32
C SER A 566 57.57 4.83 22.61
N ASN A 567 57.50 5.15 21.32
CA ASN A 567 58.66 5.66 20.57
C ASN A 567 59.20 7.00 21.11
N SER A 568 58.36 7.77 21.79
CA SER A 568 58.73 9.06 22.39
C SER A 568 59.14 8.93 23.86
N GLY A 569 59.13 7.72 24.43
CA GLY A 569 59.48 7.45 25.83
C GLY A 569 58.49 7.99 26.86
N ILE A 570 57.24 8.27 26.47
CA ILE A 570 56.18 8.81 27.35
C ILE A 570 55.09 7.77 27.66
N ASP A 571 55.27 6.52 27.23
CA ASP A 571 54.31 5.43 27.45
C ASP A 571 54.14 5.09 28.93
N MET A 572 55.22 5.07 29.71
CA MET A 572 55.17 4.85 31.15
C MET A 572 54.33 5.91 31.88
N ASP A 573 54.39 7.17 31.44
CA ASP A 573 53.61 8.27 32.03
C ASP A 573 52.13 8.26 31.61
N LEU A 574 51.82 7.72 30.42
CA LEU A 574 50.45 7.54 29.93
C LEU A 574 49.74 6.32 30.54
N LEU A 575 50.50 5.27 30.86
CA LEU A 575 49.97 4.04 31.45
C LEU A 575 49.84 4.11 32.98
N ASN A 576 50.60 5.00 33.63
CA ASN A 576 50.46 5.25 35.06
C ASN A 576 49.17 6.05 35.32
N ASN A 577 48.23 5.46 36.06
CA ASN A 577 46.98 6.10 36.49
C ASN A 577 47.26 7.52 37.01
N LEU A 578 46.89 8.53 36.23
CA LEU A 578 46.93 9.90 36.74
C LEU A 578 45.95 10.01 37.91
N PRO A 579 46.30 10.70 39.01
CA PRO A 579 45.36 10.93 40.09
C PRO A 579 44.12 11.65 39.56
N CYS A 580 42.91 11.15 39.86
CA CYS A 580 41.63 11.76 39.42
C CYS A 580 41.53 13.27 39.69
N LYS A 581 42.27 13.79 40.68
CA LYS A 581 42.30 15.21 41.03
C LYS A 581 42.92 16.10 39.93
N SER A 582 43.85 15.58 39.13
CA SER A 582 44.47 16.32 38.01
C SER A 582 43.58 16.35 36.75
N LEU A 583 42.52 15.54 36.74
CA LEU A 583 41.53 15.49 35.66
C LEU A 583 40.42 16.53 35.80
N MET A 584 40.17 17.05 37.01
CA MET A 584 39.16 18.11 37.20
C MET A 584 39.46 19.38 36.40
N ASP A 585 40.75 19.70 36.18
CA ASP A 585 41.15 20.82 35.32
C ASP A 585 40.86 20.56 33.82
N PHE A 586 40.72 19.29 33.42
CA PHE A 586 40.32 18.88 32.08
C PHE A 586 38.81 18.69 31.93
N GLU A 587 38.08 18.37 33.01
CA GLU A 587 36.61 18.28 33.01
C GLU A 587 35.95 19.61 32.63
N HIS A 588 36.59 20.75 32.92
CA HIS A 588 36.19 22.07 32.41
C HIS A 588 36.30 22.26 30.89
N LYS A 589 36.85 21.27 30.16
CA LYS A 589 36.96 21.27 28.69
C LYS A 589 36.02 20.30 28.00
N LEU A 590 35.15 19.58 28.73
CA LEU A 590 34.14 18.74 28.09
C LEU A 590 33.27 19.59 27.15
N LYS A 591 33.16 19.16 25.90
CA LYS A 591 32.37 19.87 24.89
C LYS A 591 31.18 19.01 24.52
N TRP A 592 30.00 19.51 24.85
CA TRP A 592 28.73 18.99 24.35
C TRP A 592 28.19 20.01 23.37
N SER A 593 27.92 19.56 22.15
CA SER A 593 27.25 20.34 21.12
C SER A 593 25.80 20.64 21.53
N VAL A 594 25.16 19.71 22.26
CA VAL A 594 23.82 19.88 22.82
C VAL A 594 23.93 20.07 24.34
N ILE A 595 23.83 21.32 24.78
CA ILE A 595 23.85 21.69 26.21
C ILE A 595 22.43 21.83 26.74
N GLU A 596 21.58 22.51 25.97
CA GLU A 596 20.16 22.70 26.25
C GLU A 596 19.34 22.11 25.10
N PHE A 597 18.33 21.33 25.46
CA PHE A 597 17.41 20.73 24.51
C PHE A 597 16.27 21.69 24.21
N MET A 598 15.82 21.71 22.95
CA MET A 598 14.60 22.40 22.57
C MET A 598 13.37 21.80 23.29
N GLU A 599 12.53 22.66 23.86
CA GLU A 599 11.21 22.25 24.36
C GLU A 599 10.25 21.98 23.19
N PHE A 600 9.49 20.88 23.30
CA PHE A 600 8.52 20.51 22.28
C PHE A 600 7.13 21.02 22.67
N ASP A 601 6.58 21.92 21.86
CA ASP A 601 5.20 22.41 22.00
C ASP A 601 4.22 21.48 21.29
N LEU A 602 3.75 20.47 22.04
CA LEU A 602 2.83 19.45 21.58
C LEU A 602 1.46 19.60 22.31
N PRO A 603 0.42 20.13 21.64
CA PRO A 603 -0.87 20.38 22.28
C PRO A 603 -1.60 19.08 22.65
N GLU A 604 -2.49 19.10 23.64
CA GLU A 604 -3.29 17.90 23.94
C GLU A 604 -4.21 17.53 22.76
N ILE A 605 -4.01 16.33 22.20
CA ILE A 605 -4.91 15.76 21.20
C ILE A 605 -6.19 15.33 21.92
N LYS A 606 -7.30 16.04 21.69
CA LYS A 606 -8.63 15.63 22.15
C LYS A 606 -9.01 14.34 21.43
N GLN A 607 -9.17 13.26 22.19
CA GLN A 607 -9.62 11.95 21.70
C GLN A 607 -11.03 11.97 21.14
#